data_AF-A0A3B0VQH2-F1
#
_entry.id   AF-A0A3B0VQH2-F1
#
_cell.length_a   1.000
_cell.length_b   1.000
_cell.length_c   1.000
_cell.angle_alpha   90.00
_cell.angle_beta   90.00
_cell.angle_gamma   90.00
#
_symmetry.space_group_name_H-M   'P 1'
#
loop_
_entity.id
_entity.type
_entity.pdbx_description
1 polymer ?
#
loop_
_entity_poly.entity_id
_entity_poly.type
_entity_poly.pdbx_seq_one_letter_code
_entity_poly.pdbx_strand_id
1 'polypeptide(L)'
;MKRAIQIASLCVLSLLFLSACQFPNIKSKSESSKNTGAVNSFAINSGNIITDNQQSFKTKLTLIDQAKESIDLAYFIVSDDYSSSVFASHLIAASQRGVKVRLLVDYVTNYSRLDWFSMLEAEGGGNLTVRFYGRPTNNMIKDAVYMTLGCSELVPREDKSICSQEKLEKIEAL
;
A
#
# COMPACT_ATOMS: atom_id res chain seq x y z
N MET A 1 -22.62 31.48 -55.95
CA MET A 1 -23.42 31.07 -54.77
C MET A 1 -23.03 29.71 -54.19
N LYS A 2 -22.80 28.65 -54.99
CA LYS A 2 -22.46 27.29 -54.49
C LYS A 2 -21.16 27.20 -53.66
N ARG A 3 -20.11 27.98 -54.00
CA ARG A 3 -18.84 28.00 -53.25
C ARG A 3 -18.95 28.63 -51.85
N ALA A 4 -19.79 29.65 -51.67
CA ALA A 4 -19.99 30.29 -50.37
C ALA A 4 -20.73 29.37 -49.38
N ILE A 5 -21.67 28.56 -49.90
CA ILE A 5 -22.42 27.57 -49.11
C ILE A 5 -21.51 26.39 -48.71
N GLN A 6 -20.62 25.94 -49.60
CA GLN A 6 -19.64 24.89 -49.26
C GLN A 6 -18.63 25.33 -48.19
N ILE A 7 -18.13 26.57 -48.25
CA ILE A 7 -17.18 27.08 -47.25
C ILE A 7 -17.86 27.27 -45.89
N ALA A 8 -19.10 27.78 -45.87
CA ALA A 8 -19.87 27.89 -44.63
C ALA A 8 -20.15 26.50 -44.02
N SER A 9 -20.48 25.51 -44.84
CA SER A 9 -20.74 24.14 -44.38
C SER A 9 -19.47 23.44 -43.87
N LEU A 10 -18.30 23.67 -44.48
CA LEU A 10 -17.02 23.13 -44.02
C LEU A 10 -16.57 23.78 -42.69
N CYS A 11 -16.81 25.07 -42.49
CA CYS A 11 -16.51 25.77 -41.24
C CYS A 11 -17.42 25.34 -40.08
N VAL A 12 -18.72 25.12 -40.34
CA VAL A 12 -19.65 24.62 -39.31
C VAL A 12 -19.29 23.19 -38.92
N LEU A 13 -18.88 22.36 -39.88
CA LEU A 13 -18.46 20.98 -39.62
C LEU A 13 -17.13 20.93 -38.85
N SER A 14 -16.16 21.79 -39.15
CA SER A 14 -14.89 21.86 -38.40
C SER A 14 -15.05 22.41 -36.97
N LEU A 15 -15.97 23.35 -36.75
CA LEU A 15 -16.33 23.84 -35.42
C LEU A 15 -17.03 22.78 -34.55
N LEU A 16 -17.85 21.91 -35.16
CA LEU A 16 -18.48 20.79 -34.45
C LEU A 16 -17.46 19.74 -33.99
N PHE A 17 -16.47 19.40 -34.83
CA PHE A 17 -15.43 18.43 -34.46
C PHE A 17 -14.45 18.93 -33.39
N LEU A 18 -14.23 20.25 -33.25
CA LEU A 18 -13.38 20.79 -32.17
C LEU A 18 -14.03 20.69 -30.78
N SER A 19 -15.35 20.59 -30.70
CA SER A 19 -16.08 20.46 -29.42
C SER A 19 -16.21 19.01 -28.93
N ALA A 20 -15.88 18.02 -29.76
CA ALA A 20 -15.91 16.60 -29.41
C ALA A 20 -14.68 16.14 -28.59
N CYS A 21 -13.65 16.98 -28.46
CA CYS A 21 -12.53 16.78 -27.52
C CYS A 21 -12.81 17.44 -26.15
N GLN A 22 -14.05 17.41 -25.67
CA GLN A 22 -14.25 17.46 -24.23
C GLN A 22 -14.05 16.04 -23.70
N PHE A 23 -12.81 15.75 -23.29
CA PHE A 23 -12.55 14.64 -22.39
C PHE A 23 -13.65 14.67 -21.33
N PRO A 24 -14.43 13.58 -21.13
CA PRO A 24 -15.36 13.54 -20.02
C PRO A 24 -14.52 13.91 -18.80
N ASN A 25 -14.94 14.96 -18.11
CA ASN A 25 -14.34 15.37 -16.86
C ASN A 25 -14.57 14.20 -15.92
N ILE A 26 -13.67 13.21 -15.94
CA ILE A 26 -13.60 12.16 -14.94
C ILE A 26 -13.15 12.91 -13.70
N LYS A 27 -14.10 13.59 -13.06
CA LYS A 27 -13.97 13.95 -11.66
C LYS A 27 -13.66 12.62 -11.00
N SER A 28 -12.44 12.45 -10.52
CA SER A 28 -12.14 11.31 -9.67
C SER A 28 -13.14 11.43 -8.53
N LYS A 29 -14.19 10.62 -8.55
CA LYS A 29 -15.06 10.46 -7.39
C LYS A 29 -14.26 9.57 -6.45
N SER A 30 -13.15 10.10 -5.95
CA SER A 30 -12.60 9.60 -4.72
C SER A 30 -13.63 9.99 -3.67
N GLU A 31 -14.57 9.08 -3.40
CA GLU A 31 -15.24 9.00 -2.11
C GLU A 31 -14.23 8.57 -1.04
N SER A 32 -13.01 9.13 -1.10
CA SER A 32 -11.99 8.98 -0.08
C SER A 32 -12.42 9.88 1.07
N SER A 33 -13.22 9.26 1.92
CA SER A 33 -13.47 9.62 3.29
C SER A 33 -14.16 10.98 3.49
N LYS A 34 -15.50 10.94 3.57
CA LYS A 34 -16.24 11.92 4.39
C LYS A 34 -15.90 11.82 5.90
N ASN A 35 -14.97 10.92 6.26
CA ASN A 35 -14.39 10.73 7.57
C ASN A 35 -12.90 11.12 7.62
N THR A 36 -12.40 11.99 6.72
CA THR A 36 -11.22 12.78 7.08
C THR A 36 -11.68 13.71 8.19
N GLY A 37 -11.64 13.19 9.43
CA GLY A 37 -11.92 13.97 10.63
C GLY A 37 -11.16 15.27 10.52
N ALA A 38 -11.83 16.38 10.84
CA ALA A 38 -11.20 17.68 10.88
C ALA A 38 -9.89 17.54 11.66
N VAL A 39 -8.76 17.59 10.95
CA VAL A 39 -7.46 17.52 11.59
C VAL A 39 -7.28 18.89 12.22
N ASN A 40 -7.61 18.99 13.50
CA ASN A 40 -7.30 20.20 14.25
C ASN A 40 -5.81 20.47 14.09
N SER A 41 -5.46 21.72 13.78
CA SER A 41 -4.07 22.15 13.75
C SER A 41 -3.44 21.76 15.09
N PHE A 42 -2.52 20.80 15.07
CA PHE A 42 -1.71 20.50 16.24
C PHE A 42 -0.73 21.65 16.39
N ALA A 43 -0.88 22.44 17.46
CA ALA A 43 0.11 23.45 17.81
C ALA A 43 1.41 22.72 18.18
N ILE A 44 2.39 22.77 17.27
CA ILE A 44 3.72 22.22 17.52
C ILE A 44 4.39 23.14 18.55
N ASN A 45 4.63 22.60 19.74
CA ASN A 45 5.31 23.35 20.81
C ASN A 45 6.83 23.39 20.61
N SER A 46 7.42 22.28 20.15
CA SER A 46 8.85 22.16 19.86
C SER A 46 9.11 21.01 18.89
N GLY A 47 10.30 21.01 18.26
CA GLY A 47 10.75 19.94 17.38
C GLY A 47 12.28 19.88 17.36
N ASN A 48 12.82 18.68 17.18
CA ASN A 48 14.25 18.47 17.02
C ASN A 48 14.51 17.81 15.66
N ILE A 49 15.46 18.34 14.90
CA ILE A 49 15.85 17.79 13.60
C ILE A 49 17.09 16.91 13.81
N ILE A 50 16.98 15.64 13.43
CA ILE A 50 18.08 14.69 13.48
C ILE A 50 18.36 14.26 12.04
N THR A 51 19.56 14.57 11.55
CA THR A 51 19.99 14.25 10.18
C THR A 51 20.89 13.03 10.08
N ASP A 52 21.48 12.60 11.20
CA ASP A 52 22.30 11.39 11.26
C ASP A 52 21.46 10.15 11.55
N ASN A 53 21.68 9.09 10.77
CA ASN A 53 20.90 7.86 10.86
C ASN A 53 21.14 7.11 12.18
N GLN A 54 22.37 7.10 12.68
CA GLN A 54 22.70 6.37 13.91
C GLN A 54 22.10 7.08 15.12
N GLN A 55 22.18 8.42 15.14
CA GLN A 55 21.57 9.24 16.17
C GLN A 55 20.04 9.12 16.14
N SER A 56 19.43 9.07 14.95
CA SER A 56 17.99 8.87 14.78
C SER A 56 17.55 7.52 15.36
N PHE A 57 18.28 6.44 15.03
CA PHE A 57 18.00 5.11 15.55
C PHE A 57 18.16 5.05 17.08
N LYS A 58 19.26 5.56 17.63
CA LYS A 58 19.47 5.61 19.09
C LYS A 58 18.38 6.41 19.81
N THR A 59 18.01 7.57 19.27
CA THR A 59 16.96 8.41 19.85
C THR A 59 15.62 7.67 19.88
N LYS A 60 15.30 6.92 18.81
CA LYS A 60 14.10 6.09 18.75
C LYS A 60 14.08 4.99 19.82
N LEU A 61 15.20 4.31 20.04
CA LEU A 61 15.31 3.31 21.12
C LEU A 61 15.10 3.96 22.50
N THR A 62 15.74 5.11 22.74
CA THR A 62 15.54 5.87 23.98
C THR A 62 14.07 6.24 24.20
N LEU A 63 13.35 6.66 23.16
CA LEU A 63 11.92 6.98 23.26
C LEU A 63 11.09 5.74 23.61
N ILE A 64 11.41 4.58 23.03
CA ILE A 64 10.77 3.29 23.36
C ILE A 64 11.03 2.91 24.81
N ASP A 65 12.26 3.06 25.29
CA ASP A 65 12.64 2.74 26.67
C ASP A 65 11.97 3.64 27.70
N GLN A 66 11.74 4.90 27.33
CA GLN A 66 11.12 5.89 28.21
C GLN A 66 9.59 5.86 28.18
N ALA A 67 8.97 5.28 27.15
CA ALA A 67 7.52 5.20 27.02
C ALA A 67 6.85 4.55 28.24
N LYS A 68 5.70 5.10 28.64
CA LYS A 68 4.95 4.69 29.84
C LYS A 68 3.57 4.09 29.56
N GLU A 69 2.92 4.52 28.48
CA GLU A 69 1.52 4.15 28.21
C GLU A 69 1.38 3.39 26.90
N SER A 70 1.79 3.99 25.79
CA SER A 70 1.68 3.37 24.46
C SER A 70 2.80 3.76 23.52
N ILE A 71 3.06 2.88 22.56
CA ILE A 71 3.94 3.09 21.41
C ILE A 71 3.17 2.70 20.15
N ASP A 72 3.03 3.65 19.23
CA ASP A 72 2.38 3.45 17.93
C ASP A 72 3.37 3.66 16.82
N LEU A 73 3.51 2.67 15.96
CA LEU A 73 4.52 2.63 14.92
C LEU A 73 3.90 2.23 13.59
N ALA A 74 4.30 2.93 12.53
CA ALA A 74 3.99 2.55 11.16
C ALA A 74 5.29 2.46 10.36
N TYR A 75 5.57 1.29 9.78
CA TYR A 75 6.80 1.04 9.01
C TYR A 75 6.50 0.48 7.63
N PHE A 76 7.22 1.01 6.65
CA PHE A 76 7.21 0.46 5.30
C PHE A 76 8.07 -0.79 5.17
N ILE A 77 9.27 -0.82 5.74
CA ILE A 77 10.17 -2.00 5.69
C ILE A 77 10.67 -2.27 7.11
N VAL A 78 10.55 -3.52 7.54
CA VAL A 78 11.40 -4.11 8.58
C VAL A 78 12.33 -5.06 7.84
N SER A 79 13.62 -5.06 8.16
CA SER A 79 14.61 -5.92 7.50
C SER A 79 15.03 -7.05 8.43
N ASP A 80 15.54 -8.15 7.89
CA ASP A 80 16.20 -9.16 8.72
C ASP A 80 17.65 -8.72 8.96
N ASP A 81 17.82 -7.84 9.94
CA ASP A 81 19.11 -7.26 10.27
C ASP A 81 19.26 -6.96 11.76
N TYR A 82 20.47 -6.54 12.13
CA TYR A 82 20.81 -6.15 13.50
C TYR A 82 19.91 -5.02 14.02
N SER A 83 19.57 -4.04 13.18
CA SER A 83 18.76 -2.89 13.60
C SER A 83 17.35 -3.32 13.98
N SER A 84 16.74 -4.21 13.21
CA SER A 84 15.40 -4.74 13.46
C SER A 84 15.37 -5.67 14.67
N SER A 85 16.47 -6.41 14.90
CA SER A 85 16.63 -7.28 16.08
C SER A 85 16.72 -6.46 17.37
N VAL A 86 17.54 -5.41 17.40
CA VAL A 86 17.62 -4.48 18.54
C VAL A 86 16.30 -3.73 18.71
N PHE A 87 15.70 -3.27 17.62
CA PHE A 87 14.42 -2.57 17.69
C PHE A 87 13.33 -3.46 18.32
N ALA A 88 13.22 -4.72 17.89
CA ALA A 88 12.28 -5.68 18.44
C ALA A 88 12.49 -5.95 19.93
N SER A 89 13.74 -6.11 20.38
CA SER A 89 14.02 -6.38 21.80
C SER A 89 13.58 -5.22 22.70
N HIS A 90 13.78 -3.98 22.27
CA HIS A 90 13.30 -2.79 23.00
C HIS A 90 11.77 -2.71 23.02
N LEU A 91 11.08 -3.08 21.93
CA LEU A 91 9.61 -3.14 21.90
C LEU A 91 9.05 -4.22 22.83
N ILE A 92 9.65 -5.42 22.83
CA ILE A 92 9.30 -6.50 23.77
C ILE A 92 9.49 -6.03 25.20
N ALA A 93 10.65 -5.45 25.52
CA ALA A 93 10.92 -4.92 26.86
C ALA A 93 9.92 -3.83 27.27
N ALA A 94 9.51 -2.94 26.36
CA ALA A 94 8.47 -1.96 26.64
C ALA A 94 7.13 -2.63 26.93
N SER A 95 6.78 -3.63 26.14
CA SER A 95 5.56 -4.42 26.30
C SER A 95 5.49 -5.15 27.65
N GLN A 96 6.61 -5.73 28.08
CA GLN A 96 6.76 -6.39 29.39
C GLN A 96 6.66 -5.42 30.57
N ARG A 97 6.99 -4.14 30.38
CA ARG A 97 6.73 -3.08 31.37
C ARG A 97 5.26 -2.65 31.44
N GLY A 98 4.39 -3.21 30.59
CA GLY A 98 2.96 -2.87 30.51
C GLY A 98 2.62 -1.81 29.45
N VAL A 99 3.59 -1.36 28.64
CA VAL A 99 3.34 -0.38 27.57
C VAL A 99 2.59 -1.06 26.42
N LYS A 100 1.52 -0.43 25.93
CA LYS A 100 0.76 -0.94 24.78
C LYS A 100 1.49 -0.62 23.47
N VAL A 101 2.00 -1.63 22.79
CA VAL A 101 2.75 -1.49 21.55
C VAL A 101 1.88 -1.92 20.36
N ARG A 102 1.65 -1.01 19.41
CA ARG A 102 0.94 -1.28 18.16
C ARG A 102 1.87 -1.02 16.97
N LEU A 103 2.26 -2.09 16.30
CA LEU A 103 3.14 -2.05 15.13
C LEU A 103 2.32 -2.33 13.87
N LEU A 104 2.25 -1.34 12.98
CA LEU A 104 1.60 -1.42 11.68
C LEU A 104 2.69 -1.51 10.59
N VAL A 105 2.72 -2.60 9.82
CA VAL A 105 3.75 -2.84 8.80
C VAL A 105 3.16 -3.06 7.43
N ASP A 106 3.89 -2.72 6.37
CA ASP A 106 3.45 -2.99 4.99
C ASP A 106 3.40 -4.49 4.72
N TYR A 107 2.35 -4.98 4.06
CA TYR A 107 2.21 -6.39 3.73
C TYR A 107 3.25 -6.84 2.71
N VAL A 108 3.43 -6.12 1.60
CA VAL A 108 4.22 -6.57 0.46
C VAL A 108 5.70 -6.73 0.81
N THR A 109 6.24 -5.86 1.67
CA THR A 109 7.65 -5.92 2.08
C THR A 109 7.91 -6.87 3.25
N ASN A 110 6.89 -7.26 4.02
CA ASN A 110 7.06 -7.99 5.28
C ASN A 110 6.35 -9.36 5.35
N TYR A 111 5.48 -9.71 4.38
CA TYR A 111 4.70 -10.96 4.42
C TYR A 111 5.56 -12.23 4.39
N SER A 112 6.80 -12.16 3.94
CA SER A 112 7.71 -13.32 3.93
C SER A 112 8.18 -13.73 5.32
N ARG A 113 7.94 -12.91 6.36
CA ARG A 113 8.41 -13.15 7.74
C ARG A 113 7.28 -13.11 8.77
N LEU A 114 6.10 -13.62 8.42
CA LEU A 114 4.93 -13.65 9.32
C LEU A 114 5.21 -14.41 10.63
N ASP A 115 6.07 -15.42 10.57
CA ASP A 115 6.56 -16.18 11.73
C ASP A 115 7.31 -15.28 12.72
N TRP A 116 8.21 -14.41 12.24
CA TRP A 116 8.94 -13.47 13.08
C TRP A 116 8.02 -12.45 13.76
N PHE A 117 7.02 -11.93 13.04
CA PHE A 117 6.02 -11.04 13.64
C PHE A 117 5.09 -11.76 14.62
N SER A 118 4.76 -13.04 14.36
CA SER A 118 3.97 -13.86 15.29
C SER A 118 4.76 -14.14 16.57
N MET A 119 6.07 -14.42 16.46
CA MET A 119 6.97 -14.50 17.60
C MET A 119 6.99 -13.18 18.38
N LEU A 120 7.03 -12.05 17.68
CA LEU A 120 7.07 -10.73 18.32
C LEU A 120 5.82 -10.44 19.15
N GLU A 121 4.63 -10.78 18.64
CA GLU A 121 3.38 -10.70 19.42
C GLU A 121 3.39 -11.65 20.62
N ALA A 122 3.90 -12.88 20.46
CA ALA A 122 3.96 -13.87 21.53
C ALA A 122 4.88 -13.42 22.68
N GLU A 123 6.09 -12.95 22.37
CA GLU A 123 7.05 -12.43 23.35
C GLU A 123 6.59 -11.14 24.03
N GLY A 124 5.70 -10.39 23.36
CA GLY A 124 5.08 -9.19 23.90
C GLY A 124 4.03 -9.45 25.00
N GLY A 125 3.75 -10.70 25.37
CA GLY A 125 2.91 -11.03 26.52
C GLY A 125 1.50 -10.43 26.45
N GLY A 126 0.96 -10.21 25.24
CA GLY A 126 -0.37 -9.64 25.00
C GLY A 126 -0.43 -8.11 24.90
N ASN A 127 0.65 -7.40 25.21
CA ASN A 127 0.70 -5.93 25.09
C ASN A 127 1.33 -5.45 23.77
N LEU A 128 1.89 -6.35 22.96
CA LEU A 128 2.44 -6.05 21.62
C LEU A 128 1.53 -6.65 20.57
N THR A 129 1.06 -5.82 19.64
CA THR A 129 0.23 -6.25 18.52
C THR A 129 0.84 -5.80 17.20
N VAL A 130 0.91 -6.71 16.23
CA VAL A 130 1.38 -6.45 14.87
C VAL A 130 0.22 -6.57 13.89
N ARG A 131 0.04 -5.56 13.04
CA ARG A 131 -0.96 -5.60 11.95
C ARG A 131 -0.30 -5.20 10.64
N PHE A 132 -0.88 -5.66 9.54
CA PHE A 132 -0.37 -5.41 8.20
C PHE A 132 -1.33 -4.50 7.44
N TYR A 133 -0.82 -3.46 6.81
CA TYR A 133 -1.55 -2.66 5.83
C TYR A 133 -1.17 -3.05 4.40
N GLY A 134 -1.96 -2.63 3.42
CA GLY A 134 -1.62 -2.86 2.01
C GLY A 134 -1.73 -4.33 1.58
N ARG A 135 -2.61 -5.13 2.21
CA ARG A 135 -2.89 -6.49 1.75
C ARG A 135 -3.41 -6.46 0.29
N PRO A 136 -2.95 -7.38 -0.58
CA PRO A 136 -3.40 -7.43 -1.96
C PRO A 136 -4.91 -7.70 -2.00
N THR A 137 -5.59 -7.04 -2.92
CA THR A 137 -7.00 -7.32 -3.21
C THR A 137 -7.15 -8.66 -3.92
N ASN A 138 -8.36 -9.24 -3.91
CA ASN A 138 -8.62 -10.47 -4.66
C ASN A 138 -8.22 -10.35 -6.14
N ASN A 139 -8.49 -9.20 -6.78
CA ASN A 139 -8.09 -8.98 -8.17
C ASN A 139 -6.57 -8.99 -8.36
N MET A 140 -5.81 -8.36 -7.45
CA MET A 140 -4.35 -8.39 -7.51
C MET A 140 -3.80 -9.82 -7.33
N ILE A 141 -4.42 -10.62 -6.47
CA ILE A 141 -4.06 -12.04 -6.29
C ILE A 141 -4.37 -12.81 -7.57
N LYS A 142 -5.56 -12.61 -8.14
CA LYS A 142 -5.99 -13.22 -9.41
C LYS A 142 -5.03 -12.89 -10.55
N ASP A 143 -4.64 -11.62 -10.68
CA ASP A 143 -3.67 -11.16 -11.69
C ASP A 143 -2.28 -11.80 -11.47
N ALA A 144 -1.81 -11.86 -10.22
CA ALA A 144 -0.55 -12.51 -9.90
C ALA A 144 -0.56 -14.01 -10.24
N VAL A 145 -1.66 -14.70 -9.96
CA VAL A 145 -1.85 -16.11 -10.32
C VAL A 145 -1.91 -16.27 -11.85
N TYR A 146 -2.61 -15.40 -12.58
CA TYR A 146 -2.65 -15.42 -14.05
C TYR A 146 -1.25 -15.34 -14.67
N MET A 147 -0.44 -14.43 -14.14
CA MET A 147 0.92 -14.19 -14.62
C MET A 147 1.88 -15.34 -14.30
N THR A 148 1.62 -16.11 -13.24
CA THR A 148 2.52 -17.17 -12.75
C THR A 148 2.09 -18.59 -13.10
N LEU A 149 0.81 -18.82 -13.43
CA LEU A 149 0.33 -20.11 -13.90
C LEU A 149 1.00 -20.50 -15.23
N GLY A 150 1.34 -21.79 -15.37
CA GLY A 150 1.73 -22.38 -16.66
C GLY A 150 0.49 -22.70 -17.53
N CYS A 151 0.70 -22.78 -18.85
CA CYS A 151 -0.27 -23.40 -19.76
C CYS A 151 -0.16 -24.94 -19.67
N SER A 152 -1.20 -25.67 -20.05
CA SER A 152 -1.09 -27.13 -20.21
C SER A 152 -0.12 -27.50 -21.35
N GLU A 153 0.57 -28.64 -21.25
CA GLU A 153 1.54 -29.11 -22.27
C GLU A 153 0.93 -29.33 -23.67
N LEU A 154 -0.40 -29.43 -23.74
CA LEU A 154 -1.15 -29.83 -24.94
C LEU A 154 -1.49 -28.66 -25.88
N VAL A 155 -1.22 -27.41 -25.49
CA VAL A 155 -1.50 -26.23 -26.31
C VAL A 155 -0.22 -25.84 -27.08
N PRO A 156 -0.22 -25.89 -28.42
CA PRO A 156 0.87 -25.30 -29.21
C PRO A 156 1.07 -23.84 -28.78
N ARG A 157 2.32 -23.43 -28.54
CA ARG A 157 2.70 -22.05 -28.10
C ARG A 157 2.11 -20.91 -28.94
N GLU A 158 1.58 -21.23 -30.12
CA GLU A 158 1.01 -20.30 -31.09
C GLU A 158 -0.43 -19.88 -30.74
N ASP A 159 -1.22 -20.70 -30.02
CA ASP A 159 -2.57 -20.32 -29.60
C ASP A 159 -2.60 -19.75 -28.17
N LYS A 160 -2.22 -18.49 -28.06
CA LYS A 160 -2.24 -17.73 -26.79
C LYS A 160 -3.66 -17.58 -26.22
N SER A 161 -4.71 -17.74 -27.04
CA SER A 161 -6.09 -17.54 -26.60
C SER A 161 -6.58 -18.68 -25.72
N ILE A 162 -6.27 -19.93 -26.09
CA ILE A 162 -6.61 -21.12 -25.31
C ILE A 162 -5.93 -21.10 -23.94
N CYS A 163 -4.62 -20.83 -23.91
CA CYS A 163 -3.91 -20.74 -22.62
C CYS A 163 -4.45 -19.63 -21.72
N SER A 164 -4.84 -18.48 -22.31
CA SER A 164 -5.43 -17.39 -21.53
C SER A 164 -6.77 -17.80 -20.91
N GLN A 165 -7.63 -18.51 -21.66
CA GLN A 165 -8.91 -19.02 -21.16
C GLN A 165 -8.72 -20.06 -20.05
N GLU A 166 -7.84 -21.05 -20.24
CA GLU A 166 -7.53 -22.06 -19.21
C GLU A 166 -7.07 -21.42 -17.90
N LYS A 167 -6.25 -20.36 -17.98
CA LYS A 167 -5.80 -19.62 -16.80
C LYS A 167 -6.93 -18.87 -16.13
N LEU A 168 -7.78 -18.19 -16.90
CA LEU A 168 -8.92 -17.43 -16.37
C LEU A 168 -9.90 -18.34 -15.64
N GLU A 169 -10.25 -19.49 -16.22
CA GLU A 169 -11.13 -20.50 -15.60
C GLU A 169 -10.59 -20.96 -14.23
N LYS A 170 -9.28 -21.19 -14.12
CA LYS A 170 -8.64 -21.58 -12.84
C LYS A 170 -8.67 -20.48 -11.78
N ILE A 171 -8.69 -19.22 -12.20
CA ILE A 171 -8.58 -18.05 -11.31
C ILE A 171 -9.94 -17.54 -10.86
N GLU A 172 -10.99 -17.78 -11.65
CA GLU A 172 -12.37 -17.49 -11.24
C GLU A 172 -12.77 -18.29 -9.99
N ALA A 173 -12.17 -19.46 -9.77
CA ALA A 173 -12.41 -20.31 -8.61
C ALA A 173 -11.71 -19.85 -7.30
N LEU A 174 -10.86 -18.81 -7.34
CA LEU A 174 -10.18 -18.20 -6.19
C LEU A 174 -11.02 -17.07 -5.56
#